data_AF-A0AA41BKU5-F1
#
_entry.id   AF-A0AA41BKU5-F1
#
_cell.length_a   1.000
_cell.length_b   1.000
_cell.length_c   1.000
_cell.angle_alpha   90.00
_cell.angle_beta   90.00
_cell.angle_gamma   90.00
#
_symmetry.space_group_name_H-M   'P 1'
#
loop_
_entity.id
_entity.type
_entity.pdbx_description
1 polymer ?
#
loop_
_entity_poly.entity_id
_entity_poly.type
_entity_poly.pdbx_seq_one_letter_code
_entity_poly.pdbx_strand_id
1 'polypeptide(L)'
;PVQRQIEQFRKPFGRVILSKTVLAPVGGVDFDELTEGDKLFFQLPTGTMDEKAMARTLGGIDEDGNVKNVVGEFIGIATGKGEYHIFAKGPSGVLLQAFEERPVRLAKVKSKTASSTSSTRVESSSGAGPLGIIIVAGVVIAVGLLVFLILK
;
A
#
# COMPACT_ATOMS: atom_id res chain seq x y z
N PRO A 1 18.70 6.03 13.82
CA PRO A 1 17.81 5.61 14.94
C PRO A 1 16.37 5.51 14.43
N VAL A 2 15.55 4.62 15.02
CA VAL A 2 14.15 4.42 14.63
C VAL A 2 13.36 5.72 14.63
N GLN A 3 13.62 6.60 15.60
CA GLN A 3 12.99 7.92 15.73
C GLN A 3 13.13 8.81 14.48
N ARG A 4 14.30 8.81 13.82
CA ARG A 4 14.49 9.59 12.58
C ARG A 4 13.63 9.04 11.43
N GLN A 5 13.45 7.73 11.35
CA GLN A 5 12.59 7.11 10.32
C GLN A 5 11.12 7.45 10.60
N ILE A 6 10.68 7.35 11.86
CA ILE A 6 9.33 7.76 12.29
C ILE A 6 9.05 9.20 11.88
N GLU A 7 9.98 10.12 12.14
CA GLU A 7 9.85 11.53 11.78
C GLU A 7 9.75 11.75 10.27
N GLN A 8 10.50 10.99 9.47
CA GLN A 8 10.41 11.04 8.00
C GLN A 8 9.01 10.65 7.51
N PHE A 9 8.43 9.58 8.05
CA PHE A 9 7.07 9.18 7.69
C PHE A 9 6.00 10.16 8.16
N ARG A 10 6.20 10.83 9.31
CA ARG A 10 5.24 11.79 9.87
C ARG A 10 5.23 13.13 9.14
N LYS A 11 6.38 13.59 8.64
CA LYS A 11 6.56 14.93 8.05
C LYS A 11 5.51 15.34 6.99
N PRO A 12 5.10 14.48 6.04
CA PRO A 12 4.12 14.87 5.03
C PRO A 12 2.66 14.87 5.51
N PHE A 13 2.39 14.47 6.75
CA PHE A 13 1.02 14.29 7.26
C PHE A 13 0.71 15.29 8.39
N GLY A 14 -0.41 16.01 8.25
CA GLY A 14 -0.88 16.96 9.28
C GLY A 14 -1.52 16.30 10.50
N ARG A 15 -1.82 15.00 10.44
CA ARG A 15 -2.43 14.24 11.54
C ARG A 15 -1.93 12.81 11.55
N VAL A 16 -1.51 12.34 12.73
CA VAL A 16 -1.09 10.97 12.98
C VAL A 16 -2.07 10.32 13.93
N ILE A 17 -2.58 9.14 13.55
CA ILE A 17 -3.49 8.34 14.35
C ILE A 17 -2.76 7.07 14.78
N LEU A 18 -2.65 6.87 16.08
CA LEU A 18 -2.17 5.62 16.64
C LEU A 18 -3.27 4.57 16.49
N SER A 19 -2.97 3.52 15.73
CA SER A 19 -3.92 2.47 15.35
C SER A 19 -3.29 1.10 15.62
N LYS A 20 -4.10 0.04 15.56
CA LYS A 20 -3.61 -1.34 15.63
C LYS A 20 -3.63 -1.95 14.24
N THR A 21 -2.62 -2.74 13.89
CA THR A 21 -2.72 -3.57 12.70
C THR A 21 -3.68 -4.73 12.96
N VAL A 22 -4.33 -5.22 11.91
CA VAL A 22 -5.10 -6.47 12.00
C VAL A 22 -4.17 -7.62 11.62
N LEU A 23 -4.01 -8.57 12.52
CA LEU A 23 -3.13 -9.72 12.32
C LEU A 23 -3.86 -10.85 11.58
N ALA A 24 -3.14 -11.54 10.71
CA ALA A 24 -3.63 -12.70 9.97
C ALA A 24 -2.57 -13.82 9.98
N PRO A 25 -2.54 -14.67 11.03
CA PRO A 25 -1.54 -15.73 11.16
C PRO A 25 -1.56 -16.72 9.97
N VAL A 26 -2.74 -16.96 9.42
CA VAL A 26 -2.97 -17.81 8.26
C VAL A 26 -3.42 -16.94 7.09
N GLY A 27 -2.60 -16.88 6.04
CA GLY A 27 -2.91 -16.14 4.81
C GLY A 27 -2.74 -14.62 4.89
N GLY A 28 -2.07 -14.12 5.93
CA GLY A 28 -1.54 -12.76 5.97
C GLY A 28 -0.25 -12.61 5.16
N VAL A 29 0.30 -11.40 5.17
CA VAL A 29 1.56 -11.03 4.50
C VAL A 29 2.64 -10.74 5.53
N ASP A 30 3.85 -11.22 5.28
CA ASP A 30 5.01 -10.95 6.15
C ASP A 30 5.59 -9.55 5.87
N PHE A 31 6.40 -9.02 6.79
CA PHE A 31 6.90 -7.64 6.69
C PHE A 31 7.83 -7.39 5.49
N ASP A 32 8.57 -8.41 5.08
CA ASP A 32 9.48 -8.42 3.94
C ASP A 32 8.75 -8.53 2.59
N GLU A 33 7.52 -9.04 2.59
CA GLU A 33 6.66 -9.16 1.41
C GLU A 33 5.79 -7.91 1.14
N LEU A 34 5.82 -6.93 2.05
CA LEU A 34 5.04 -5.69 1.90
C LEU A 34 5.66 -4.74 0.89
N THR A 35 4.83 -4.25 -0.03
CA THR A 35 5.20 -3.20 -0.99
C THR A 35 4.42 -1.92 -0.76
N GLU A 36 5.06 -0.77 -0.93
CA GLU A 36 4.37 0.53 -0.90
C GLU A 36 3.14 0.50 -1.81
N GLY A 37 2.01 1.02 -1.32
CA GLY A 37 0.71 0.93 -2.00
C GLY A 37 -0.15 -0.26 -1.55
N ASP A 38 0.41 -1.22 -0.80
CA ASP A 38 -0.36 -2.37 -0.32
C ASP A 38 -1.49 -1.95 0.63
N LYS A 39 -2.68 -2.50 0.42
CA LYS A 39 -3.83 -2.19 1.25
C LYS A 39 -3.85 -3.12 2.47
N LEU A 40 -3.74 -2.57 3.66
CA LEU A 40 -3.77 -3.30 4.94
C LEU A 40 -4.97 -2.88 5.78
N PHE A 41 -5.43 -3.78 6.63
CA PHE A 41 -6.48 -3.48 7.60
C PHE A 41 -5.90 -2.93 8.90
N PHE A 42 -6.50 -1.85 9.39
CA PHE A 42 -6.18 -1.22 10.66
C PHE A 42 -7.43 -1.07 11.51
N GLN A 43 -7.27 -1.15 12.83
CA GLN A 43 -8.30 -0.83 13.80
C GLN A 43 -7.98 0.49 14.49
N LEU A 44 -8.92 1.43 14.45
CA LEU A 44 -8.81 2.73 15.10
C LEU A 44 -9.10 2.62 16.61
N PRO A 45 -8.54 3.50 17.44
CA PRO A 45 -8.82 3.53 18.86
C PRO A 45 -10.28 3.99 19.09
N THR A 46 -10.93 3.42 20.10
CA THR A 46 -12.36 3.63 20.41
C THR A 46 -12.64 3.62 21.91
N GLY A 47 -11.63 3.80 22.75
CA GLY A 47 -11.73 3.74 24.20
C GLY A 47 -12.40 4.98 24.81
N THR A 48 -12.17 6.16 24.23
CA THR A 48 -12.78 7.43 24.69
C THR A 48 -13.89 7.92 23.75
N MET A 49 -14.70 8.89 24.20
CA MET A 49 -15.72 9.51 23.35
C MET A 49 -15.11 10.23 22.14
N ASP A 50 -13.99 10.92 22.34
CA ASP A 50 -13.26 11.61 21.26
C ASP A 50 -12.68 10.61 20.25
N GLU A 51 -12.12 9.50 20.75
CA GLU A 51 -11.63 8.41 19.89
C GLU A 51 -12.76 7.78 19.07
N LYS A 52 -13.93 7.56 19.68
CA LYS A 52 -15.12 7.07 18.95
C LYS A 52 -15.60 8.06 17.90
N ALA A 53 -15.66 9.35 18.23
CA ALA A 53 -16.05 10.39 17.27
C ALA A 53 -15.10 10.43 16.07
N MET A 54 -13.79 10.41 16.34
CA MET A 54 -12.75 10.34 15.31
C MET A 54 -12.85 9.06 14.48
N ALA A 55 -12.99 7.90 15.13
CA ALA A 55 -13.12 6.61 14.45
C ALA A 55 -14.36 6.59 13.55
N ARG A 56 -15.48 7.19 13.98
CA ARG A 56 -16.68 7.35 13.16
C ARG A 56 -16.42 8.21 11.93
N THR A 57 -15.76 9.37 12.09
CA THR A 57 -15.39 10.25 10.97
C THR A 57 -14.46 9.56 9.96
N LEU A 58 -13.60 8.66 10.43
CA LEU A 58 -12.65 7.92 9.60
C LEU A 58 -13.19 6.57 9.09
N GLY A 59 -14.46 6.24 9.35
CA GLY A 59 -15.10 5.00 8.88
C GLY A 59 -14.70 3.73 9.64
N GLY A 60 -14.13 3.87 10.83
CA GLY A 60 -13.83 2.78 11.77
C GLY A 60 -14.98 2.40 12.70
N ILE A 61 -16.13 3.09 12.58
CA ILE A 61 -17.38 2.74 13.25
C ILE A 61 -18.50 2.79 12.21
N ASP A 62 -19.37 1.77 12.19
CA ASP A 62 -20.52 1.71 11.29
C ASP A 62 -21.73 2.53 11.80
N GLU A 63 -22.85 2.47 11.08
CA GLU A 63 -24.07 3.20 11.42
C GLU A 63 -24.70 2.69 12.73
N ASP A 64 -24.56 1.39 12.98
CA ASP A 64 -25.05 0.67 14.16
C ASP A 64 -24.17 0.89 15.40
N GLY A 65 -23.01 1.52 15.24
CA GLY A 65 -22.07 1.82 16.32
C GLY A 65 -21.04 0.71 16.59
N ASN A 66 -20.94 -0.30 15.73
CA ASN A 66 -19.95 -1.36 15.84
C ASN A 66 -18.60 -0.91 15.28
N VAL A 67 -17.52 -1.40 15.90
CA VAL A 67 -16.16 -1.15 15.45
C VAL A 67 -15.87 -1.95 14.18
N LYS A 68 -15.29 -1.29 13.19
CA LYS A 68 -14.89 -1.87 11.90
C LYS A 68 -13.45 -1.50 11.57
N ASN A 69 -12.80 -2.36 10.80
CA ASN A 69 -11.46 -2.09 10.29
C ASN A 69 -11.50 -1.04 9.16
N VAL A 70 -10.55 -0.11 9.20
CA VAL A 70 -10.29 0.82 8.10
C VAL A 70 -9.19 0.26 7.21
N VAL A 71 -9.19 0.66 5.95
CA VAL A 71 -8.14 0.30 5.00
C VAL A 71 -7.12 1.43 4.95
N GLY A 72 -5.85 1.08 5.18
CA GLY A 72 -4.70 1.98 4.98
C GLY A 72 -3.83 1.49 3.83
N GLU A 73 -3.28 2.43 3.07
CA GLU A 73 -2.30 2.16 2.01
C GLU A 73 -0.90 2.21 2.61
N PHE A 74 -0.19 1.09 2.62
CA PHE A 74 1.11 0.91 3.24
C PHE A 74 2.16 1.83 2.62
N ILE A 75 2.94 2.48 3.47
CA ILE A 75 4.02 3.41 3.08
C ILE A 75 5.37 2.83 3.46
N GLY A 76 5.47 2.15 4.61
CA GLY A 76 6.73 1.59 5.08
C GLY A 76 6.70 1.15 6.53
N ILE A 77 7.83 0.59 6.98
CA ILE A 77 8.05 0.19 8.38
C ILE A 77 9.31 0.89 8.88
N ALA A 78 9.21 1.60 10.01
CA ALA A 78 10.39 2.00 10.77
C ALA A 78 10.75 0.89 11.76
N THR A 79 12.00 0.43 11.71
CA THR A 79 12.47 -0.70 12.53
C THR A 79 13.52 -0.27 13.56
N GLY A 80 13.37 -0.80 14.77
CA GLY A 80 14.28 -0.68 15.91
C GLY A 80 14.56 -2.04 16.54
N LYS A 81 15.25 -2.07 17.68
CA LYS A 81 15.49 -3.32 18.43
C LYS A 81 14.18 -3.80 19.06
N GLY A 82 13.48 -4.73 18.41
CA GLY A 82 12.19 -5.25 18.90
C GLY A 82 11.04 -4.26 18.75
N GLU A 83 11.18 -3.29 17.85
CA GLU A 83 10.18 -2.26 17.61
C GLU A 83 9.91 -2.16 16.11
N TYR A 84 8.66 -2.38 15.72
CA TYR A 84 8.22 -2.28 14.34
C TYR A 84 7.07 -1.28 14.27
N HIS A 85 7.32 -0.11 13.67
CA HIS A 85 6.28 0.88 13.44
C HIS A 85 5.81 0.80 12.00
N ILE A 86 4.57 0.34 11.80
CA ILE A 86 3.96 0.21 10.48
C ILE A 86 3.24 1.52 10.16
N PHE A 87 3.54 2.08 9.00
CA PHE A 87 2.96 3.33 8.51
C PHE A 87 2.08 3.08 7.28
N ALA A 88 0.89 3.67 7.30
CA ALA A 88 -0.03 3.64 6.17
C ALA A 88 -0.79 4.96 6.01
N LYS A 89 -1.10 5.33 4.77
CA LYS A 89 -2.00 6.43 4.45
C LYS A 89 -3.43 5.97 4.69
N GLY A 90 -4.08 6.56 5.69
CA GLY A 90 -5.45 6.25 6.06
C GLY A 90 -6.49 7.12 5.34
N PRO A 91 -7.77 6.92 5.68
CA PRO A 91 -8.87 7.73 5.20
C PRO A 91 -8.65 9.23 5.47
N SER A 92 -9.15 10.08 4.58
CA SER A 92 -9.04 11.54 4.71
C SER A 92 -7.59 12.06 4.79
N GLY A 93 -6.62 11.27 4.30
CA GLY A 93 -5.21 11.65 4.23
C GLY A 93 -4.49 11.68 5.58
N VAL A 94 -5.00 11.00 6.61
CA VAL A 94 -4.29 10.86 7.89
C VAL A 94 -3.17 9.82 7.80
N LEU A 95 -2.14 9.93 8.63
CA LEU A 95 -1.16 8.87 8.81
C LEU A 95 -1.65 7.88 9.86
N LEU A 96 -1.82 6.63 9.48
CA LEU A 96 -1.99 5.53 10.42
C LEU A 96 -0.61 5.04 10.85
N GLN A 97 -0.38 5.00 12.15
CA GLN A 97 0.82 4.41 12.74
C GLN A 97 0.38 3.28 13.66
N ALA A 98 0.92 2.09 13.43
CA ALA A 98 0.75 0.95 14.32
C ALA A 98 2.10 0.49 14.85
N PHE A 99 2.08 -0.24 15.97
CA PHE A 99 3.27 -0.72 16.65
C PHE A 99 3.15 -2.22 16.93
N GLU A 100 4.20 -2.96 16.58
CA GLU A 100 4.34 -4.38 16.88
C GLU A 100 5.72 -4.63 17.52
N GLU A 101 5.74 -5.50 18.53
CA GLU A 101 6.98 -5.85 19.26
C GLU A 101 7.81 -6.93 18.54
N ARG A 102 7.19 -7.62 17.57
CA ARG A 102 7.79 -8.72 16.83
C ARG A 102 7.27 -8.76 15.39
N PRO A 103 8.00 -9.40 14.46
CA PRO A 103 7.47 -9.69 13.14
C PRO A 103 6.17 -10.50 13.23
N VAL A 104 5.14 -10.02 12.55
CA VAL A 104 3.81 -10.64 12.51
C VAL A 104 3.26 -10.59 11.10
N ARG A 105 2.35 -11.50 10.78
CA ARG A 105 1.65 -11.52 9.49
C ARG A 105 0.47 -10.57 9.52
N LEU A 106 0.44 -9.61 8.60
CA LEU A 106 -0.60 -8.59 8.54
C LEU A 106 -1.74 -9.02 7.62
N ALA A 107 -2.96 -8.60 7.97
CA ALA A 107 -4.12 -8.78 7.11
C ALA A 107 -4.09 -7.80 5.94
N LYS A 108 -3.76 -8.31 4.75
CA LYS A 108 -3.80 -7.58 3.50
C LYS A 108 -5.18 -7.66 2.87
N VAL A 109 -5.68 -6.55 2.33
CA VAL A 109 -6.90 -6.53 1.53
C VAL A 109 -6.60 -7.32 0.26
N LYS A 110 -7.31 -8.42 0.06
CA LYS A 110 -7.22 -9.20 -1.18
C LYS A 110 -7.74 -8.33 -2.31
N SER A 111 -6.84 -7.77 -3.12
CA SER A 111 -7.21 -7.28 -4.44
C SER A 111 -7.82 -8.46 -5.19
N LYS A 112 -9.07 -8.35 -5.61
CA LYS A 112 -9.64 -9.24 -6.63
C LYS A 112 -8.94 -8.93 -7.96
N THR A 113 -7.65 -9.20 -8.04
CA THR A 113 -7.06 -9.52 -9.33
C THR A 113 -7.68 -10.84 -9.70
N ALA A 114 -8.37 -10.87 -10.85
CA ALA A 114 -8.96 -12.08 -11.38
C ALA A 114 -8.00 -13.26 -11.18
N SER A 115 -8.52 -14.33 -10.61
CA SER A 115 -7.84 -15.61 -10.44
C SER A 115 -7.17 -16.02 -11.76
N SER A 116 -5.87 -15.77 -11.90
CA SER A 116 -5.05 -16.56 -12.80
C SER A 116 -4.77 -17.87 -12.08
N THR A 117 -5.59 -18.85 -12.43
CA THR A 117 -5.42 -20.25 -12.09
C THR A 117 -3.96 -20.66 -12.28
N SER A 118 -3.36 -21.17 -11.21
CA SER A 118 -2.07 -21.83 -11.26
C SER A 118 -2.20 -23.17 -11.99
N SER A 119 -1.58 -23.28 -13.16
CA SER A 119 -1.23 -24.58 -13.77
C SER A 119 0.16 -24.48 -14.39
N THR A 120 1.11 -25.08 -13.68
CA THR A 120 2.31 -25.78 -14.15
C THR A 120 2.94 -25.41 -15.50
N ARG A 121 4.08 -24.69 -15.40
CA ARG A 121 5.36 -24.86 -16.12
C ARG A 121 5.36 -25.33 -17.59
N VAL A 122 5.75 -24.42 -18.50
CA VAL A 122 6.76 -24.71 -19.55
C VAL A 122 7.49 -23.45 -19.99
N GLU A 123 8.78 -23.63 -20.20
CA GLU A 123 9.81 -22.69 -20.62
C GLU A 123 9.54 -22.11 -22.02
N SER A 124 9.98 -20.86 -22.25
CA SER A 124 10.66 -20.37 -23.47
C SER A 124 10.14 -19.05 -24.03
N SER A 125 11.11 -18.24 -24.44
CA SER A 125 11.08 -17.18 -25.45
C SER A 125 10.48 -15.82 -25.08
N SER A 126 11.41 -14.88 -24.91
CA SER A 126 11.41 -13.55 -25.53
C SER A 126 10.28 -13.31 -26.53
N GLY A 127 9.37 -12.41 -26.19
CA GLY A 127 8.32 -11.97 -27.11
C GLY A 127 7.69 -10.68 -26.60
N ALA A 128 8.24 -9.56 -27.06
CA ALA A 128 7.60 -8.26 -26.95
C ALA A 128 6.16 -8.38 -27.51
N GLY A 129 5.17 -8.15 -26.64
CA GLY A 129 3.77 -8.26 -27.02
C GLY A 129 3.38 -7.29 -28.15
N PRO A 130 2.28 -7.57 -28.87
CA PRO A 130 1.86 -6.86 -30.09
C PRO A 130 1.54 -5.36 -29.87
N LEU A 131 1.45 -4.89 -28.63
CA LEU A 131 1.28 -3.48 -28.30
C LEU A 131 2.59 -2.67 -28.37
N GLY A 132 3.75 -3.31 -28.17
CA GLY A 132 5.05 -2.64 -28.24
C GLY A 132 5.50 -2.36 -29.69
N ILE A 133 5.16 -3.25 -30.63
CA ILE A 133 5.54 -3.13 -32.05
C ILE A 133 4.85 -1.91 -32.69
N ILE A 134 3.58 -1.65 -32.33
CA ILE A 134 2.81 -0.52 -32.89
C ILE A 134 3.41 0.82 -32.42
N ILE A 135 3.85 0.92 -31.16
CA ILE A 135 4.44 2.15 -30.62
C ILE A 135 5.81 2.42 -31.24
N VAL A 136 6.66 1.39 -31.39
CA VAL A 136 8.01 1.57 -31.96
C VAL A 136 7.96 1.93 -33.45
N ALA A 137 7.05 1.33 -34.23
CA ALA A 137 6.90 1.65 -35.65
C ALA A 137 6.44 3.10 -35.89
N GLY A 138 5.55 3.63 -35.05
CA GLY A 138 5.06 5.01 -35.16
C GLY A 138 6.14 6.06 -34.88
N VAL A 139 7.02 5.81 -33.91
CA VAL A 139 8.10 6.75 -33.54
C VAL A 139 9.17 6.83 -34.63
N VAL A 140 9.53 5.72 -35.28
CA VAL A 140 10.54 5.71 -36.36
C VAL A 140 10.06 6.50 -37.59
N ILE A 141 8.78 6.37 -37.96
CA ILE A 141 8.20 7.12 -39.09
C ILE A 141 8.15 8.63 -38.79
N ALA A 142 7.74 9.00 -37.56
CA ALA A 142 7.69 10.40 -37.15
C ALA A 142 9.08 11.05 -37.15
N VAL A 143 10.11 10.37 -36.63
CA VAL A 143 11.49 10.88 -36.63
C VAL A 143 12.04 10.98 -38.06
N GLY A 144 11.78 9.99 -38.92
CA GLY A 144 12.20 10.04 -40.32
C GLY A 144 11.60 11.21 -41.10
N LEU A 145 10.31 11.51 -40.91
CA LEU A 145 9.66 12.67 -41.52
C LEU A 145 10.21 14.01 -41.00
N LEU A 146 10.48 14.08 -39.70
CA LEU A 146 11.00 15.31 -39.07
C LEU A 146 12.41 15.62 -39.58
N VAL A 147 13.26 14.59 -39.72
CA VAL A 147 14.61 14.73 -40.29
C VAL A 147 14.54 15.14 -41.77
N PHE A 148 13.63 14.57 -42.56
CA PHE A 148 13.45 14.94 -43.98
C PHE A 148 13.02 16.41 -44.17
N LEU A 149 12.18 16.96 -43.28
CA LEU A 149 11.76 18.36 -43.33
C LEU A 149 12.87 19.34 -42.95
N ILE A 150 13.81 18.95 -42.08
CA ILE A 150 14.93 19.81 -41.67
C ILE A 150 16.04 19.84 -42.73
N LEU A 151 16.22 18.75 -43.47
CA LEU A 151 17.29 18.61 -44.47
C LEU A 151 16.93 19.08 -45.89
N LYS A 152 15.76 19.71 -46.07
CA LYS A 152 15.27 20.17 -47.38
C LYS A 152 15.14 21.68 -47.47
#